data_AF-A0A431KPY2-F1
#
_entry.id   AF-A0A431KPY2-F1
#
_cell.length_a   1.000
_cell.length_b   1.000
_cell.length_c   1.000
_cell.angle_alpha   90.00
_cell.angle_beta   90.00
_cell.angle_gamma   90.00
#
_symmetry.space_group_name_H-M   'P 1'
#
loop_
_entity.id
_entity.type
_entity.pdbx_description
1 polymer ?
#
loop_
_entity_poly.entity_id
_entity_poly.type
_entity_poly.pdbx_seq_one_letter_code
_entity_poly.pdbx_strand_id
1 'polypeptide(L)'
;MNIKHTLQALAALGLLTLAQGASAQVAVIVNPKSPLASMTQEQVAAIFMGKTATLPSGQTAVPADLPESDKAREQFYSKAAGKSPSQVKATWARLTFSGKATPPKEVPTAADVKKHVAANPDAIGYIEKSAVDSTVKVVLTVE
;
A
#
# COMPACT_ATOMS: atom_id res chain seq x y z
N MET A 1 13.47 -60.53 -1.34
CA MET A 1 14.17 -59.24 -1.13
C MET A 1 13.42 -58.18 -1.93
N ASN A 2 12.63 -57.36 -1.23
CA ASN A 2 11.54 -56.56 -1.80
C ASN A 2 12.05 -55.25 -2.45
N ILE A 3 12.26 -55.28 -3.76
CA ILE A 3 12.59 -54.09 -4.59
C ILE A 3 11.42 -53.09 -4.69
N LYS A 4 10.22 -53.45 -4.25
CA LYS A 4 9.01 -52.61 -4.39
C LYS A 4 8.90 -51.50 -3.34
N HIS A 5 9.58 -51.61 -2.19
CA HIS A 5 9.49 -50.60 -1.13
C HIS A 5 10.52 -49.47 -1.25
N THR A 6 11.63 -49.69 -1.96
CA THR A 6 12.65 -48.66 -2.20
C THR A 6 12.23 -47.63 -3.26
N LEU A 7 11.36 -48.01 -4.21
CA LEU A 7 10.80 -47.09 -5.21
C LEU A 7 9.70 -46.18 -4.64
N GLN A 8 8.99 -46.62 -3.60
CA GLN A 8 7.98 -45.79 -2.93
C GLN A 8 8.61 -44.75 -1.99
N ALA A 9 9.85 -44.97 -1.53
CA ALA A 9 10.57 -44.03 -0.69
C ALA A 9 11.19 -42.86 -1.46
N LEU A 10 11.41 -42.98 -2.79
CA LEU A 10 11.95 -41.89 -3.61
C LEU A 10 10.88 -40.89 -4.08
N ALA A 11 9.60 -41.26 -4.08
CA ALA A 11 8.51 -40.37 -4.49
C ALA A 11 8.08 -39.38 -3.39
N ALA A 12 8.51 -39.60 -2.14
CA ALA A 12 8.14 -38.77 -0.99
C ALA A 12 9.06 -37.56 -0.77
N LEU A 13 10.17 -37.43 -1.52
CA LEU A 13 11.17 -36.36 -1.33
C LEU A 13 11.00 -35.17 -2.30
N GLY A 14 9.98 -35.19 -3.16
CA GLY A 14 9.76 -34.19 -4.20
C GLY A 14 8.82 -33.04 -3.85
N LEU A 15 8.18 -33.06 -2.68
CA LEU A 15 7.27 -31.99 -2.22
C LEU A 15 7.94 -31.05 -1.21
N LEU A 16 9.15 -30.56 -1.51
CA LEU A 16 9.49 -29.22 -1.04
C LEU A 16 8.74 -28.24 -1.94
N THR A 17 7.47 -28.01 -1.59
CA THR A 17 6.69 -26.92 -2.15
C THR A 17 7.49 -25.65 -1.99
N LEU A 18 7.93 -25.10 -3.12
CA LEU A 18 8.35 -23.72 -3.27
C LEU A 18 7.20 -22.84 -2.77
N ALA A 19 7.20 -22.51 -1.48
CA ALA A 19 6.46 -21.37 -0.98
C ALA A 19 7.16 -20.14 -1.57
N GLN A 20 6.89 -19.87 -2.85
CA GLN A 20 7.11 -18.56 -3.43
C GLN A 20 6.26 -17.63 -2.58
N GLY A 21 6.89 -16.93 -1.64
CA GLY A 21 6.24 -15.88 -0.90
C GLY A 21 5.69 -14.92 -1.94
N ALA A 22 4.37 -14.93 -2.13
CA ALA A 22 3.70 -13.96 -2.96
C ALA A 22 3.97 -12.60 -2.30
N SER A 23 4.95 -11.85 -2.83
CA SER A 23 5.17 -10.48 -2.41
C SER A 23 3.96 -9.70 -2.90
N ALA A 24 3.01 -9.44 -2.00
CA ALA A 24 1.87 -8.61 -2.32
C ALA A 24 2.40 -7.19 -2.59
N GLN A 25 2.38 -6.79 -3.86
CA GLN A 25 2.77 -5.46 -4.29
C GLN A 25 1.66 -4.47 -3.91
N VAL A 26 2.04 -3.27 -3.48
CA VAL A 26 1.07 -2.21 -3.19
C VAL A 26 1.12 -1.18 -4.32
N ALA A 27 -0.04 -0.81 -4.82
CA ALA A 27 -0.21 0.24 -5.81
C ALA A 27 -0.77 1.49 -5.14
N VAL A 28 -0.13 2.63 -5.39
CA VAL A 28 -0.64 3.95 -5.05
C VAL A 28 -1.53 4.41 -6.18
N ILE A 29 -2.76 4.78 -5.82
CA ILE A 29 -3.83 5.10 -6.74
C ILE A 29 -4.31 6.54 -6.54
N VAL A 30 -4.69 7.16 -7.64
CA VAL A 30 -5.36 8.46 -7.71
C VAL A 30 -6.60 8.33 -8.59
N ASN A 31 -7.41 9.38 -8.61
CA ASN A 31 -8.57 9.46 -9.49
C ASN A 31 -8.15 9.31 -10.97
N PRO A 32 -8.94 8.64 -11.83
CA PRO A 32 -8.65 8.55 -13.26
C PRO A 32 -8.47 9.91 -13.94
N LYS A 33 -9.20 10.94 -13.49
CA LYS A 33 -9.15 12.31 -14.02
C LYS A 33 -8.05 13.18 -13.41
N SER A 34 -7.29 12.67 -12.43
CA SER A 34 -6.15 13.40 -11.87
C SER A 34 -5.16 13.76 -13.00
N PRO A 35 -4.52 14.93 -13.01
CA PRO A 35 -3.51 15.25 -14.03
C PRO A 35 -2.19 14.48 -13.81
N LEU A 36 -2.02 13.80 -12.67
CA LEU A 36 -0.81 13.07 -12.32
C LEU A 36 -0.67 11.80 -13.16
N ALA A 37 0.42 11.68 -13.93
CA ALA A 37 0.75 10.47 -14.68
C ALA A 37 1.51 9.45 -13.82
N SER A 38 2.40 9.94 -12.95
CA SER A 38 3.21 9.15 -12.03
C SER A 38 3.61 9.99 -10.82
N MET A 39 4.08 9.34 -9.76
CA MET A 39 4.67 9.98 -8.58
C MET A 39 5.90 9.21 -8.13
N THR A 40 6.89 9.91 -7.57
CA THR A 40 8.03 9.26 -6.94
C THR A 40 7.66 8.73 -5.56
N GLN A 41 8.44 7.78 -5.06
CA GLN A 41 8.28 7.23 -3.73
C GLN A 41 8.38 8.32 -2.64
N GLU A 42 9.31 9.26 -2.80
CA GLU A 42 9.53 10.37 -1.86
C GLU A 42 8.32 11.31 -1.81
N GLN A 43 7.72 11.60 -2.96
CA GLN A 43 6.52 12.45 -3.04
C GLN A 43 5.35 11.80 -2.30
N VAL A 44 5.12 10.51 -2.54
CA VAL A 44 4.07 9.74 -1.86
C VAL A 44 4.33 9.70 -0.36
N ALA A 45 5.55 9.33 0.07
CA ALA A 45 5.91 9.26 1.48
C ALA A 45 5.80 10.62 2.18
N ALA A 46 6.09 11.72 1.49
CA ALA A 46 5.96 13.06 2.04
C ALA A 46 4.50 13.40 2.40
N ILE A 47 3.53 12.98 1.58
CA ILE A 47 2.10 13.16 1.85
C ILE A 47 1.68 12.30 3.05
N PHE A 48 1.95 11.00 3.00
CA PHE A 48 1.50 10.05 4.03
C PHE A 48 2.24 10.16 5.37
N MET A 49 3.35 10.90 5.42
CA MET A 49 4.07 11.24 6.66
C MET A 49 3.86 12.70 7.09
N GLY A 50 2.93 13.43 6.46
CA GLY A 50 2.56 14.80 6.84
C GLY A 50 3.66 15.83 6.64
N LYS A 51 4.62 15.57 5.74
CA LYS A 51 5.66 16.54 5.35
C LYS A 51 5.15 17.58 4.34
N THR A 52 4.13 17.22 3.57
CA THR A 52 3.42 18.12 2.65
C THR A 52 1.95 17.73 2.59
N ALA A 53 1.07 18.71 2.36
CA ALA A 53 -0.35 18.50 2.10
C ALA A 53 -0.70 18.71 0.61
N THR A 54 0.31 18.85 -0.25
CA THR A 54 0.12 19.26 -1.64
C THR A 54 0.59 18.15 -2.58
N LEU A 55 -0.26 17.80 -3.54
CA LEU A 55 0.08 16.91 -4.66
C LEU A 55 1.07 17.61 -5.61
N PRO A 56 1.82 16.86 -6.44
CA PRO A 56 2.67 17.46 -7.48
C PRO A 56 1.92 18.34 -8.48
N SER A 57 0.59 18.18 -8.59
CA SER A 57 -0.30 19.02 -9.38
C SER A 57 -0.55 20.41 -8.78
N GLY A 58 -0.14 20.67 -7.54
CA GLY A 58 -0.43 21.90 -6.79
C GLY A 58 -1.71 21.86 -5.96
N GLN A 59 -2.54 20.83 -6.14
CA GLN A 59 -3.79 20.66 -5.39
C GLN A 59 -3.55 20.12 -3.97
N THR A 60 -4.45 20.43 -3.04
CA THR A 60 -4.42 19.83 -1.70
C THR A 60 -4.74 18.35 -1.78
N ALA A 61 -3.82 17.50 -1.30
CA ALA A 61 -4.00 16.07 -1.27
C ALA A 61 -5.12 15.68 -0.30
N VAL A 62 -5.97 14.73 -0.72
CA VAL A 62 -6.98 14.10 0.15
C VAL A 62 -6.60 12.63 0.35
N PRO A 63 -5.64 12.34 1.26
CA PRO A 63 -5.14 10.98 1.44
C PRO A 63 -6.09 10.08 2.22
N ALA A 64 -6.26 8.84 1.75
CA ALA A 64 -6.96 7.78 2.45
C ALA A 64 -5.98 6.68 2.91
N ASP A 65 -6.11 6.27 4.17
CA ASP A 65 -5.33 5.20 4.80
C ASP A 65 -6.20 3.96 5.02
N LEU A 66 -5.55 2.80 5.16
CA LEU A 66 -6.19 1.56 5.62
C LEU A 66 -6.07 1.41 7.15
N PRO A 67 -6.80 0.48 7.79
CA PRO A 67 -6.67 0.24 9.23
C PRO A 67 -5.24 -0.17 9.63
N GLU A 68 -4.80 0.14 10.86
CA GLU A 68 -3.46 -0.23 11.37
C GLU A 68 -3.17 -1.74 11.28
N SER A 69 -4.22 -2.58 11.28
CA SER A 69 -4.13 -4.04 11.16
C SER A 69 -4.04 -4.55 9.72
N ASP A 70 -4.18 -3.68 8.72
CA ASP A 70 -4.15 -4.06 7.31
C ASP A 70 -2.71 -4.30 6.82
N LYS A 71 -2.48 -5.43 6.15
CA LYS A 71 -1.15 -5.79 5.64
C LYS A 71 -0.66 -4.84 4.56
N ALA A 72 -1.56 -4.32 3.71
CA ALA A 72 -1.20 -3.37 2.66
C ALA A 72 -0.71 -2.05 3.28
N ARG A 73 -1.22 -1.66 4.45
CA ARG A 73 -0.72 -0.49 5.20
C ARG A 73 0.70 -0.67 5.68
N GLU A 74 0.97 -1.80 6.33
CA GLU A 74 2.32 -2.11 6.79
C GLU A 74 3.32 -2.14 5.63
N GLN A 75 2.97 -2.82 4.54
CA GLN A 75 3.79 -2.88 3.34
C GLN A 75 4.00 -1.51 2.71
N PHE A 76 2.93 -0.70 2.59
CA PHE A 76 3.01 0.65 2.06
C PHE A 76 3.99 1.52 2.85
N TYR A 77 3.83 1.64 4.17
CA TYR A 77 4.70 2.51 4.96
C TYR A 77 6.13 1.98 5.07
N SER A 78 6.30 0.65 5.13
CA SER A 78 7.61 0.02 5.13
C SER A 78 8.36 0.29 3.82
N LYS A 79 7.70 0.04 2.68
CA LYS A 79 8.32 0.16 1.36
C LYS A 79 8.41 1.60 0.87
N ALA A 80 7.34 2.38 0.98
CA ALA A 80 7.30 3.75 0.50
C ALA A 80 8.03 4.72 1.43
N ALA A 81 7.85 4.61 2.75
CA ALA A 81 8.39 5.58 3.71
C ALA A 81 9.59 5.06 4.53
N GLY A 82 9.92 3.77 4.45
CA GLY A 82 10.96 3.16 5.29
C GLY A 82 10.60 3.23 6.77
N LYS A 83 9.31 3.13 7.12
CA LYS A 83 8.81 3.27 8.49
C LYS A 83 8.05 2.05 8.96
N SER A 84 8.26 1.68 10.22
CA SER A 84 7.42 0.71 10.92
C SER A 84 6.06 1.32 11.29
N PRO A 85 5.01 0.51 11.53
CA PRO A 85 3.71 1.01 12.00
C PRO A 85 3.82 1.89 13.26
N SER A 86 4.69 1.51 14.21
CA SER A 86 4.94 2.28 15.43
C SER A 86 5.55 3.67 15.16
N GLN A 87 6.46 3.78 14.18
CA GLN A 87 7.06 5.05 13.77
C GLN A 87 6.07 5.96 13.04
N VAL A 88 5.17 5.38 12.23
CA VAL A 88 4.08 6.11 11.57
C VAL A 88 3.15 6.69 12.63
N LYS A 89 2.69 5.86 13.57
CA LYS A 89 1.83 6.26 14.70
C LYS A 89 2.47 7.35 15.55
N ALA A 90 3.73 7.20 15.93
CA ALA A 90 4.46 8.21 16.69
C ALA A 90 4.62 9.53 15.92
N THR A 91 4.80 9.46 14.60
CA THR A 91 4.90 10.66 13.76
C THR A 91 3.57 11.41 13.72
N TRP A 92 2.46 10.73 13.46
CA TRP A 92 1.14 11.35 13.44
C TRP A 92 0.69 11.84 14.82
N ALA A 93 1.02 11.13 15.91
CA ALA A 93 0.76 11.62 17.26
C ALA A 93 1.45 12.98 17.51
N ARG A 94 2.72 13.12 17.12
CA ARG A 94 3.47 14.38 17.25
C ARG A 94 2.88 15.49 16.37
N LEU A 95 2.52 15.19 15.13
CA LEU A 95 1.96 16.17 14.19
C LEU A 95 0.60 16.69 14.65
N THR A 96 -0.28 15.79 15.08
CA THR A 96 -1.62 16.14 15.60
C THR A 96 -1.52 16.94 16.89
N PHE A 97 -0.68 16.50 17.84
CA PHE A 97 -0.52 17.21 19.12
C PHE A 97 0.03 18.64 18.94
N SER A 98 0.90 18.85 17.95
CA SER A 98 1.42 20.17 17.61
C SER A 98 0.53 21.00 16.68
N GLY A 99 -0.63 20.46 16.26
CA GLY A 99 -1.56 21.13 15.34
C GLY A 99 -1.01 21.37 13.93
N LYS A 100 0.09 20.70 13.56
CA LYS A 100 0.80 20.97 12.29
C LYS A 100 0.16 20.28 11.09
N ALA A 101 -0.46 19.11 11.30
CA ALA A 101 -1.10 18.34 10.24
C ALA A 101 -2.14 17.39 10.82
N THR A 102 -3.09 17.01 9.98
CA THR A 102 -4.11 15.99 10.28
C THR A 102 -3.74 14.69 9.56
N PRO A 103 -3.87 13.53 10.22
CA PRO A 103 -3.58 12.25 9.58
C PRO A 103 -4.52 11.99 8.39
N PRO A 104 -4.08 11.17 7.41
CA PRO A 104 -4.95 10.65 6.37
C PRO A 104 -6.22 10.02 6.94
N LYS A 105 -7.30 10.10 6.16
CA LYS A 105 -8.58 9.51 6.56
C LYS A 105 -8.46 7.98 6.53
N GLU A 106 -8.58 7.33 7.68
CA GLU A 106 -8.68 5.88 7.74
C GLU A 106 -10.04 5.43 7.18
N VAL A 107 -10.02 4.47 6.25
CA VAL A 107 -11.21 3.85 5.67
C VAL A 107 -11.13 2.32 5.83
N PRO A 108 -12.27 1.60 5.93
CA PRO A 108 -12.25 0.23 6.44
C PRO A 108 -11.61 -0.82 5.53
N THR A 109 -11.67 -0.63 4.20
CA THR A 109 -11.24 -1.65 3.24
C THR A 109 -10.58 -1.04 2.00
N ALA A 110 -9.85 -1.87 1.23
CA ALA A 110 -9.33 -1.49 -0.08
C ALA A 110 -10.43 -1.04 -1.07
N ALA A 111 -11.64 -1.63 -0.98
CA ALA A 111 -12.77 -1.20 -1.78
C ALA A 111 -13.24 0.22 -1.40
N ASP A 112 -13.20 0.56 -0.11
CA ASP A 112 -13.53 1.90 0.37
C ASP A 112 -12.46 2.94 -0.02
N VAL A 113 -11.16 2.57 0.00
CA VAL A 113 -10.09 3.41 -0.54
C VAL A 113 -10.36 3.70 -2.01
N LYS A 114 -10.61 2.66 -2.81
CA LYS A 114 -10.87 2.79 -4.25
C LYS A 114 -12.09 3.68 -4.52
N LYS A 115 -13.18 3.48 -3.78
CA LYS A 115 -14.39 4.33 -3.85
C LYS A 115 -14.09 5.79 -3.50
N HIS A 116 -13.32 6.03 -2.44
CA HIS A 116 -12.92 7.37 -2.03
C HIS A 116 -12.10 8.08 -3.12
N VAL A 117 -11.12 7.37 -3.68
CA VAL A 117 -10.23 7.87 -4.74
C VAL A 117 -11.00 8.13 -6.05
N ALA A 118 -11.89 7.22 -6.45
CA ALA A 118 -12.71 7.38 -7.65
C ALA A 118 -13.67 8.57 -7.55
N ALA A 119 -14.10 8.96 -6.35
CA ALA A 119 -15.04 10.06 -6.12
C ALA A 119 -14.38 11.46 -6.07
N ASN A 120 -13.06 11.55 -5.89
CA ASN A 120 -12.37 12.82 -5.68
C ASN A 120 -11.10 12.95 -6.55
N PRO A 121 -11.02 13.91 -7.50
CA PRO A 121 -9.85 14.14 -8.35
C PRO A 121 -8.51 14.35 -7.62
N ASP A 122 -8.58 14.87 -6.40
CA ASP A 122 -7.41 15.21 -5.57
C ASP A 122 -7.14 14.16 -4.47
N ALA A 123 -7.89 13.05 -4.48
CA ALA A 123 -7.66 11.95 -3.55
C ALA A 123 -6.50 11.05 -4.00
N ILE A 124 -5.76 10.58 -3.00
CA ILE A 124 -4.67 9.62 -3.14
C ILE A 124 -4.86 8.51 -2.10
N GLY A 125 -4.63 7.28 -2.50
CA GLY A 125 -4.72 6.13 -1.61
C GLY A 125 -3.75 5.04 -2.07
N TYR A 126 -3.74 3.93 -1.36
CA TYR A 126 -3.00 2.76 -1.78
C TYR A 126 -3.79 1.51 -1.47
N ILE A 127 -3.63 0.48 -2.30
CA ILE A 127 -4.29 -0.82 -2.19
C ILE A 127 -3.35 -1.92 -2.70
N GLU A 128 -3.65 -3.17 -2.40
CA GLU A 128 -2.99 -4.29 -3.09
C GLU A 128 -3.14 -4.14 -4.61
N LYS A 129 -2.05 -4.38 -5.35
CA LYS A 129 -2.03 -4.21 -6.81
C LYS A 129 -3.07 -5.10 -7.51
N SER A 130 -3.36 -6.27 -6.96
CA SER A 130 -4.39 -7.21 -7.42
C SER A 130 -5.82 -6.64 -7.33
N ALA A 131 -6.06 -5.65 -6.46
CA ALA A 131 -7.37 -5.04 -6.25
C ALA A 131 -7.63 -3.79 -7.13
N VAL A 132 -6.63 -3.39 -7.92
CA VAL A 132 -6.72 -2.27 -8.87
C VAL A 132 -7.62 -2.67 -10.05
N ASP A 133 -8.47 -1.74 -10.47
CA ASP A 133 -9.27 -1.85 -11.69
C ASP A 133 -9.34 -0.49 -12.40
N SER A 134 -10.14 -0.40 -13.47
CA SER A 134 -10.28 0.80 -14.30
C SER A 134 -10.95 1.99 -13.62
N THR A 135 -11.46 1.85 -12.39
CA THR A 135 -12.08 2.97 -11.65
C THR A 135 -11.06 3.92 -11.04
N VAL A 136 -9.77 3.55 -11.06
CA VAL A 136 -8.66 4.32 -10.51
C VAL A 136 -7.44 4.28 -11.43
N LYS A 137 -6.52 5.21 -11.22
CA LYS A 137 -5.26 5.27 -11.95
C LYS A 137 -4.09 5.03 -11.00
N VAL A 138 -3.19 4.12 -11.38
CA VAL A 138 -1.95 3.86 -10.63
C VAL A 138 -0.91 4.91 -10.96
N VAL A 139 -0.27 5.48 -9.94
CA VAL A 139 0.82 6.47 -10.08
C VAL A 139 2.16 5.99 -9.54
N LEU A 140 2.15 4.95 -8.71
CA LEU A 140 3.35 4.29 -8.17
C LEU A 140 3.00 2.84 -7.81
N THR A 141 3.92 1.91 -8.02
CA THR A 141 3.89 0.57 -7.42
C THR A 141 5.10 0.46 -6.50
N VAL A 142 4.91 -0.03 -5.28
CA VAL A 142 5.99 -0.31 -4.33
C VAL A 142 6.08 -1.81 -4.06
N GLU A 143 7.31 -2.31 -3.97
CA GLU A 143 7.64 -3.74 -3.83
C GLU A 143 8.62 -4.02 -2.69
#